data_AF-A0A6L8F0F4-F1
#
_entry.id   AF-A0A6L8F0F4-F1
#
_cell.length_a   1.000
_cell.length_b   1.000
_cell.length_c   1.000
_cell.angle_alpha   90.00
_cell.angle_beta   90.00
_cell.angle_gamma   90.00
#
_symmetry.space_group_name_H-M   'P 1'
#
loop_
_entity.id
_entity.type
_entity.pdbx_description
1 polymer ?
#
loop_
_entity_poly.entity_id
_entity_poly.type
_entity_poly.pdbx_seq_one_letter_code
_entity_poly.pdbx_strand_id
1 'polypeptide(L)'
;MNHKRIQSELSAYLDNALTPSRHKQVETHLRSCSECADMLSAFQQNRQRVADLSHPVPSTLKDAVMAEIHTQFQDELSVYLDNALAPAMHQRIEAHLHTCNECSGMLSAFRENRERIKGLEHPAPASIQDAVMATIRQQAAEAGAQESARTPRLPDIGQWLSDFGRWFSRPLTAGATGFFMFALILGFLYLYPSTPEYDETLDFYFGLHTEQLADNPLKSNVGGALSQTSTEESQFTETVDDPELFLDLYLENVGD
;
A
#
# COMPACT_ATOMS: atom_id res chain seq x y z
N MET A 1 -12.75 22.23 41.50
CA MET A 1 -11.95 21.13 40.90
C MET A 1 -10.78 20.83 41.81
N ASN A 2 -10.32 19.58 41.85
CA ASN A 2 -9.15 19.20 42.65
C ASN A 2 -7.87 19.52 41.87
N HIS A 3 -6.88 20.09 42.56
CA HIS A 3 -5.57 20.49 42.03
C HIS A 3 -4.89 19.35 41.24
N LYS A 4 -4.90 18.12 41.76
CA LYS A 4 -4.27 16.94 41.13
C LYS A 4 -4.83 16.63 39.74
N ARG A 5 -6.13 16.85 39.53
CA ARG A 5 -6.80 16.61 38.25
C ARG A 5 -6.42 17.68 37.22
N ILE A 6 -6.29 18.93 37.65
CA ILE A 6 -5.88 20.01 36.75
C ILE A 6 -4.44 19.77 36.29
N GLN A 7 -3.54 19.39 37.19
CA GLN A 7 -2.15 19.07 36.84
C GLN A 7 -2.05 18.01 35.73
N SER A 8 -2.85 16.93 35.79
CA SER A 8 -2.88 15.92 34.72
C SER A 8 -3.52 16.39 33.42
N GLU A 9 -4.35 17.43 33.47
CA GLU A 9 -5.03 17.99 32.29
C GLU A 9 -4.22 19.16 31.66
N LEU A 10 -3.14 19.66 32.28
CA LEU A 10 -2.34 20.79 31.79
C LEU A 10 -1.60 20.49 30.48
N SER A 11 -1.04 19.29 30.30
CA SER A 11 -0.38 18.90 29.05
C SER A 11 -1.38 18.88 27.89
N ALA A 12 -2.52 18.20 28.08
CA ALA A 12 -3.60 18.18 27.09
C ALA A 12 -4.19 19.58 26.82
N TYR A 13 -4.19 20.47 27.82
CA TYR A 13 -4.57 21.86 27.65
C TYR A 13 -3.61 22.61 26.73
N LEU A 14 -2.29 22.43 26.88
CA LEU A 14 -1.27 23.05 26.03
C LEU A 14 -1.29 22.56 24.59
N ASP A 15 -1.73 21.33 24.38
CA ASP A 15 -1.83 20.69 23.05
C ASP A 15 -3.21 20.91 22.40
N ASN A 16 -4.09 21.72 23.02
CA ASN A 16 -5.49 21.91 22.59
C ASN A 16 -6.30 20.60 22.45
N ALA A 17 -5.87 19.53 23.12
CA ALA A 17 -6.50 18.21 23.06
C ALA A 17 -7.69 18.06 24.04
N LEU A 18 -8.05 19.12 24.77
CA LEU A 18 -9.20 19.12 25.68
C LEU A 18 -10.49 19.51 24.96
N THR A 19 -11.60 18.91 25.39
CA THR A 19 -12.94 19.34 24.94
C THR A 19 -13.21 20.80 25.36
N PRO A 20 -14.03 21.56 24.61
CA PRO A 20 -14.28 22.98 24.90
C PRO A 20 -14.82 23.25 26.31
N SER A 21 -15.60 22.32 26.86
CA SER A 21 -16.14 22.42 28.23
C SER A 21 -15.06 22.22 29.29
N ARG A 22 -14.10 21.31 29.05
CA ARG A 22 -12.95 21.07 29.93
C ARG A 22 -11.95 22.22 29.87
N HIS A 23 -11.70 22.75 28.68
CA HIS A 23 -10.81 23.90 28.50
C HIS A 23 -11.27 25.10 29.34
N LYS A 24 -12.57 25.45 29.31
CA LYS A 24 -13.14 26.54 30.13
C LYS A 24 -13.02 26.28 31.64
N GLN A 25 -13.16 25.03 32.06
CA GLN A 25 -13.04 24.65 33.47
C GLN A 25 -11.61 24.80 33.98
N VAL A 26 -10.63 24.34 33.20
CA VAL A 26 -9.19 24.52 33.49
C VAL A 26 -8.83 26.01 33.53
N GLU A 27 -9.29 26.78 32.54
CA GLU A 27 -9.04 28.23 32.47
C GLU A 27 -9.62 28.99 33.68
N THR A 28 -10.82 28.62 34.12
CA THR A 28 -11.44 29.20 35.32
C THR A 28 -10.64 28.86 36.59
N HIS A 29 -10.09 27.65 36.66
CA HIS A 29 -9.24 27.23 37.78
C HIS A 29 -7.89 27.96 37.77
N LEU A 30 -7.26 28.12 36.60
CA LEU A 30 -5.99 28.84 36.45
C LEU A 30 -6.09 30.30 36.88
N ARG A 31 -7.25 30.95 36.69
CA ARG A 31 -7.48 32.32 37.19
C ARG A 31 -7.55 32.43 38.71
N SER A 32 -7.86 31.33 39.40
CA SER A 32 -8.12 31.32 40.85
C SER A 32 -7.05 30.58 41.66
N CYS A 33 -6.11 29.88 41.00
CA CYS A 33 -5.07 29.10 41.64
C CYS A 33 -3.69 29.45 41.05
N SER A 34 -2.88 30.17 41.83
CA SER A 34 -1.52 30.59 41.43
C SER A 34 -0.58 29.41 41.21
N GLU A 35 -0.65 28.37 42.05
CA GLU A 35 0.21 27.18 41.93
C GLU A 35 0.03 26.45 40.58
N CYS A 36 -1.22 26.32 40.11
CA CYS A 36 -1.50 25.75 38.79
C CYS A 36 -1.04 26.66 37.65
N ALA A 37 -1.13 27.98 37.82
CA ALA A 37 -0.65 28.96 36.85
C ALA A 37 0.89 28.92 36.73
N ASP A 38 1.58 28.80 37.86
CA ASP A 38 3.03 28.67 37.90
C ASP A 38 3.49 27.36 37.22
N MET A 39 2.79 26.25 37.48
CA MET A 39 3.08 24.98 36.81
C MET A 39 2.86 25.04 35.30
N LEU A 40 1.80 25.71 34.84
CA LEU A 40 1.56 25.95 33.41
C LEU A 40 2.71 26.76 32.80
N SER A 41 3.19 27.80 33.49
CA SER A 41 4.32 28.61 33.02
C SER A 41 5.61 27.78 32.88
N ALA A 42 5.85 26.83 33.80
CA ALA A 42 7.00 25.92 33.74
C ALA A 42 6.91 24.96 32.54
N PHE A 43 5.72 24.42 32.25
CA PHE A 43 5.50 23.60 31.05
C PHE A 43 5.70 24.40 29.75
N GLN A 44 5.23 25.66 29.70
CA GLN A 44 5.45 26.54 28.56
C GLN A 44 6.94 26.84 28.34
N GLN A 45 7.69 27.10 29.42
CA GLN A 45 9.14 27.29 29.33
C GLN A 45 9.88 26.03 28.86
N ASN A 46 9.46 24.85 29.34
CA ASN A 46 10.05 23.59 28.89
C ASN A 46 9.78 23.36 27.39
N ARG A 47 8.54 23.57 26.94
CA ARG A 47 8.16 23.48 25.53
C ARG A 47 8.96 24.46 24.67
N GLN A 48 9.20 25.68 25.16
CA GLN A 48 10.04 26.64 24.43
C GLN A 48 11.47 26.12 24.28
N ARG A 49 12.08 25.58 25.35
CA ARG A 49 13.42 24.99 25.27
C ARG A 49 13.50 23.81 24.31
N VAL A 50 12.46 22.97 24.26
CA VAL A 50 12.38 21.85 23.30
C VAL A 50 12.22 22.36 21.87
N ALA A 51 11.41 23.40 21.67
CA ALA A 51 11.26 24.05 20.36
C ALA A 51 12.57 24.70 19.90
N ASP A 52 13.33 25.31 20.81
CA ASP A 52 14.64 25.90 20.51
C ASP A 52 15.69 24.83 20.12
N LEU A 53 15.53 23.59 20.59
CA LEU A 53 16.34 22.44 20.17
C LEU A 53 15.90 21.87 18.82
N SER A 54 14.62 22.04 18.45
CA SER A 54 14.13 21.63 17.14
C SER A 54 14.62 22.61 16.07
N HIS A 55 15.35 22.09 15.09
CA HIS A 55 15.76 22.91 13.96
C HIS A 55 14.55 23.16 13.07
N PRO A 56 14.39 24.38 12.50
CA PRO A 56 13.31 24.64 11.56
C PRO A 56 13.45 23.66 10.40
N VAL A 57 12.34 22.99 10.05
CA VAL A 57 12.27 22.11 8.88
C VAL A 57 12.83 22.87 7.68
N PRO A 58 13.85 22.35 6.98
CA PRO A 58 14.40 23.02 5.81
C PRO A 58 13.29 23.28 4.80
N SER A 59 13.19 24.52 4.28
CA SER A 59 12.19 24.86 3.26
C SER A 59 12.31 23.97 2.02
N THR A 60 13.53 23.47 1.77
CA THR A 60 13.84 22.51 0.70
C THR A 60 13.12 21.18 0.86
N LEU A 61 12.84 20.73 2.08
CA LEU A 61 12.13 19.47 2.32
C LEU A 61 10.66 19.59 1.94
N LYS A 62 10.03 20.72 2.26
CA LYS A 62 8.67 21.02 1.81
C LYS A 62 8.59 21.05 0.28
N ASP A 63 9.53 21.74 -0.36
CA ASP A 63 9.55 21.86 -1.81
C ASP A 63 9.84 20.50 -2.49
N ALA A 64 10.72 19.68 -1.90
CA ALA A 64 11.02 18.34 -2.37
C ALA A 64 9.82 17.38 -2.24
N VAL A 65 9.14 17.39 -1.09
CA VAL A 65 7.93 16.57 -0.88
C VAL A 65 6.81 17.00 -1.83
N MET A 66 6.60 18.30 -2.03
CA MET A 66 5.60 18.78 -3.00
C MET A 66 5.95 18.40 -4.44
N ALA A 67 7.24 18.41 -4.79
CA ALA A 67 7.69 17.95 -6.10
C ALA A 67 7.41 16.45 -6.31
N GLU A 68 7.66 15.62 -5.30
CA GLU A 68 7.42 14.18 -5.36
C GLU A 68 5.92 13.83 -5.39
N ILE A 69 5.11 14.59 -4.64
CA ILE A 69 3.65 14.53 -4.75
C ILE A 69 3.26 14.81 -6.20
N HIS A 70 3.76 15.89 -6.81
CA HIS A 70 3.41 16.24 -8.18
C HIS A 70 3.83 15.18 -9.20
N THR A 71 4.97 14.48 -9.04
CA THR A 71 5.38 13.40 -9.93
C THR A 71 4.49 12.17 -9.80
N GLN A 72 4.19 11.74 -8.58
CA GLN A 72 3.28 10.60 -8.35
C GLN A 72 1.89 10.86 -8.94
N PHE A 73 1.32 12.05 -8.71
CA PHE A 73 0.02 12.40 -9.26
C PHE A 73 0.04 12.49 -10.80
N GLN A 74 1.15 12.92 -11.41
CA GLN A 74 1.29 12.99 -12.87
C GLN A 74 1.14 11.62 -13.55
N ASP A 75 1.76 10.59 -13.02
CA ASP A 75 1.71 9.25 -13.60
C ASP A 75 0.28 8.68 -13.51
N GLU A 76 -0.39 8.92 -12.39
CA GLU A 76 -1.74 8.44 -12.13
C GLU A 76 -2.84 9.21 -12.88
N LEU A 77 -2.59 10.47 -13.28
CA LEU A 77 -3.57 11.28 -14.03
C LEU A 77 -3.98 10.64 -15.36
N SER A 78 -3.08 9.90 -16.01
CA SER A 78 -3.38 9.17 -17.25
C SER A 78 -4.41 8.06 -17.00
N VAL A 79 -4.16 7.24 -15.99
CA VAL A 79 -5.05 6.16 -15.52
C VAL A 79 -6.38 6.73 -15.03
N TYR A 80 -6.37 7.93 -14.45
CA TYR A 80 -7.55 8.64 -13.95
C TYR A 80 -8.47 9.02 -15.10
N LEU A 81 -7.91 9.56 -16.19
CA LEU A 81 -8.67 9.91 -17.39
C LEU A 81 -9.31 8.71 -18.10
N ASP A 82 -8.73 7.53 -17.92
CA ASP A 82 -9.24 6.28 -18.47
C ASP A 82 -10.22 5.56 -17.53
N ASN A 83 -10.53 6.15 -16.36
CA ASN A 83 -11.36 5.58 -15.29
C ASN A 83 -10.86 4.19 -14.82
N ALA A 84 -9.54 3.98 -14.88
CA ALA A 84 -8.91 2.69 -14.56
C ALA A 84 -8.29 2.64 -13.14
N LEU A 85 -8.48 3.69 -12.34
CA LEU A 85 -8.01 3.72 -10.95
C LEU A 85 -8.94 3.02 -9.96
N ALA A 86 -8.35 2.52 -8.89
CA ALA A 86 -9.09 2.04 -7.73
C ALA A 86 -9.89 3.19 -7.07
N PRO A 87 -11.09 2.93 -6.52
CA PRO A 87 -11.97 3.97 -5.97
C PRO A 87 -11.33 4.84 -4.89
N ALA A 88 -10.51 4.25 -4.02
CA ALA A 88 -9.80 4.97 -2.95
C ALA A 88 -8.79 5.97 -3.52
N MET A 89 -8.08 5.59 -4.58
CA MET A 89 -7.10 6.48 -5.21
C MET A 89 -7.78 7.57 -6.04
N HIS A 90 -8.90 7.26 -6.69
CA HIS A 90 -9.71 8.26 -7.39
C HIS A 90 -10.18 9.39 -6.45
N GLN A 91 -10.65 9.05 -5.25
CA GLN A 91 -11.06 10.05 -4.24
C GLN A 91 -9.89 10.93 -3.77
N ARG A 92 -8.70 10.34 -3.59
CA ARG A 92 -7.49 11.07 -3.21
C ARG A 92 -7.04 12.05 -4.28
N ILE A 93 -7.01 11.61 -5.54
CA ILE A 93 -6.71 12.48 -6.69
C ILE A 93 -7.71 13.63 -6.77
N GLU A 94 -9.00 13.35 -6.59
CA GLU A 94 -10.05 14.38 -6.63
C GLU A 94 -9.89 15.42 -5.51
N ALA A 95 -9.59 14.99 -4.28
CA ALA A 95 -9.27 15.88 -3.17
C ALA A 95 -8.03 16.74 -3.43
N HIS A 96 -6.98 16.16 -4.01
CA HIS A 96 -5.77 16.90 -4.38
C HIS A 96 -6.05 17.93 -5.50
N LEU A 97 -6.81 17.55 -6.52
CA LEU A 97 -7.19 18.45 -7.63
C LEU A 97 -8.01 19.66 -7.16
N HIS A 98 -8.77 19.53 -6.07
CA HIS A 98 -9.49 20.65 -5.47
C HIS A 98 -8.59 21.67 -4.77
N THR A 99 -7.40 21.26 -4.34
CA THR A 99 -6.47 22.10 -3.55
C THR A 99 -5.26 22.56 -4.35
N CYS A 100 -4.88 21.83 -5.41
CA CYS A 100 -3.73 22.13 -6.26
C CYS A 100 -4.13 22.66 -7.64
N ASN A 101 -3.80 23.94 -7.90
CA ASN A 101 -4.06 24.59 -9.19
C ASN A 101 -3.16 24.06 -10.33
N GLU A 102 -1.97 23.56 -10.01
CA GLU A 102 -1.04 23.03 -11.02
C GLU A 102 -1.52 21.70 -11.60
N CYS A 103 -1.89 20.76 -10.73
CA CYS A 103 -2.40 19.45 -11.13
C CYS A 103 -3.75 19.56 -11.85
N SER A 104 -4.64 20.47 -11.42
CA SER A 104 -5.90 20.72 -12.13
C SER A 104 -5.69 21.36 -13.52
N GLY A 105 -4.72 22.27 -13.64
CA GLY A 105 -4.27 22.79 -14.92
C GLY A 105 -3.76 21.68 -15.85
N MET A 106 -2.92 20.79 -15.35
CA MET A 106 -2.40 19.67 -16.14
C MET A 106 -3.48 18.70 -16.61
N LEU A 107 -4.43 18.35 -15.72
CA LEU A 107 -5.59 17.53 -16.08
C LEU A 107 -6.42 18.17 -17.21
N SER A 108 -6.60 19.50 -17.17
CA SER A 108 -7.31 20.21 -18.24
C SER A 108 -6.58 20.13 -19.59
N ALA A 109 -5.24 20.23 -19.58
CA ALA A 109 -4.42 20.10 -20.77
C ALA A 109 -4.47 18.68 -21.37
N PHE A 110 -4.44 17.64 -20.53
CA PHE A 110 -4.62 16.27 -21.00
C PHE A 110 -6.01 16.04 -21.60
N ARG A 111 -7.07 16.58 -21.01
CA ARG A 111 -8.43 16.52 -21.57
C ARG A 111 -8.51 17.20 -22.94
N GLU A 112 -7.93 18.38 -23.07
CA GLU A 112 -7.89 19.09 -24.35
C GLU A 112 -7.11 18.29 -25.41
N ASN A 113 -5.96 17.71 -25.05
CA ASN A 113 -5.17 16.87 -25.95
C ASN A 113 -5.98 15.65 -26.42
N ARG A 114 -6.69 14.98 -25.52
CA ARG A 114 -7.57 13.86 -25.87
C ARG A 114 -8.67 14.26 -26.86
N GLU A 115 -9.30 15.42 -26.67
CA GLU A 115 -10.31 15.92 -27.62
C GLU A 115 -9.70 16.24 -28.99
N ARG A 116 -8.48 16.79 -29.02
CA ARG A 116 -7.74 17.01 -30.28
C ARG A 116 -7.43 15.69 -30.99
N ILE A 117 -7.04 14.65 -30.26
CA ILE A 117 -6.76 13.31 -30.82
C ILE A 117 -8.03 12.67 -31.38
N LYS A 118 -9.17 12.77 -30.68
CA LYS A 118 -10.47 12.32 -31.22
C LYS A 118 -10.81 12.99 -32.54
N GLY A 119 -10.47 14.27 -32.70
CA GLY A 119 -10.64 14.99 -33.96
C GLY A 119 -9.75 14.49 -35.11
N LEU A 120 -8.70 13.73 -34.81
CA LEU A 120 -7.80 13.11 -35.79
C LEU A 120 -8.20 11.67 -36.14
N GLU A 121 -9.13 11.06 -35.41
CA GLU A 121 -9.69 9.76 -35.78
C GLU A 121 -10.53 9.91 -37.05
N HIS A 122 -9.94 9.51 -38.17
CA HIS A 122 -10.65 9.37 -39.42
C HIS A 122 -11.30 7.97 -39.43
N PRO A 123 -12.59 7.85 -39.82
CA PRO A 123 -13.23 6.54 -39.93
C PRO A 123 -12.40 5.68 -40.87
N ALA A 124 -12.08 4.46 -40.44
CA ALA A 124 -11.31 3.51 -41.24
C ALA A 124 -11.98 3.39 -42.63
N PRO A 125 -11.23 3.53 -43.73
CA PRO A 125 -11.80 3.41 -45.06
C PRO A 125 -12.42 2.01 -45.22
N ALA A 126 -13.66 1.95 -45.73
CA ALA A 126 -14.43 0.71 -45.87
C ALA A 126 -13.67 -0.41 -46.61
N SER A 127 -12.74 -0.03 -47.50
CA SER A 127 -11.86 -0.95 -48.21
C SER A 127 -10.98 -1.81 -47.30
N ILE A 128 -10.57 -1.31 -46.12
CA ILE A 128 -9.77 -2.10 -45.17
C ILE A 128 -10.67 -3.11 -44.45
N GLN A 129 -11.90 -2.73 -44.09
CA GLN A 129 -12.85 -3.66 -43.49
C GLN A 129 -13.18 -4.81 -44.45
N ASP A 130 -13.43 -4.49 -45.72
CA ASP A 130 -13.68 -5.47 -46.76
C ASP A 130 -12.45 -6.36 -47.01
N ALA A 131 -11.25 -5.77 -47.03
CA ALA A 131 -10.01 -6.52 -47.19
C ALA A 131 -9.76 -7.47 -46.02
N VAL A 132 -9.94 -7.02 -44.77
CA VAL A 132 -9.78 -7.86 -43.58
C VAL A 132 -10.81 -8.99 -43.57
N MET A 133 -12.08 -8.70 -43.87
CA MET A 133 -13.11 -9.73 -43.94
C MET A 133 -12.86 -10.72 -45.09
N ALA A 134 -12.31 -10.27 -46.21
CA ALA A 134 -11.88 -11.16 -47.29
C ALA A 134 -10.72 -12.07 -46.84
N THR A 135 -9.71 -11.53 -46.14
CA THR A 135 -8.60 -12.31 -45.59
C THR A 135 -9.07 -13.31 -44.53
N ILE A 136 -9.99 -12.93 -43.63
CA ILE A 136 -10.57 -13.84 -42.64
C ILE A 136 -11.33 -14.98 -43.32
N ARG A 137 -12.15 -14.67 -44.34
CA ARG A 137 -12.86 -15.70 -45.12
C ARG A 137 -11.89 -16.64 -45.84
N GLN A 138 -10.79 -16.09 -46.38
CA GLN A 138 -9.77 -16.87 -47.06
C GLN A 138 -9.02 -17.80 -46.08
N GLN A 139 -8.63 -17.30 -44.91
CA GLN A 139 -8.02 -18.12 -43.85
C GLN A 139 -8.98 -19.19 -43.33
N ALA A 140 -10.27 -18.89 -43.19
CA ALA A 140 -11.28 -19.87 -42.80
C ALA A 140 -11.50 -20.94 -43.89
N ALA A 141 -11.48 -20.56 -45.17
CA ALA A 141 -11.59 -21.48 -46.29
C ALA A 141 -10.33 -22.35 -46.43
N GLU A 142 -9.13 -21.79 -46.22
CA GLU A 142 -7.86 -22.52 -46.21
C GLU A 142 -7.79 -23.47 -45.01
N ALA A 143 -8.25 -23.07 -43.82
CA ALA A 143 -8.36 -23.94 -42.66
C ALA A 143 -9.31 -25.12 -42.92
N GLY A 144 -10.48 -24.87 -43.53
CA GLY A 144 -11.42 -25.93 -43.90
C GLY A 144 -10.93 -26.84 -45.04
N ALA A 145 -10.18 -26.29 -46.01
CA ALA A 145 -9.55 -27.07 -47.08
C ALA A 145 -8.39 -27.92 -46.56
N GLN A 146 -7.63 -27.42 -45.59
CA GLN A 146 -6.54 -28.14 -44.94
C GLN A 146 -7.07 -29.21 -43.97
N GLU A 147 -8.26 -29.03 -43.40
CA GLU A 147 -9.01 -30.04 -42.64
C GLU A 147 -9.62 -31.12 -43.56
N SER A 148 -10.07 -30.77 -44.77
CA SER A 148 -10.55 -31.73 -45.78
C SER A 148 -9.42 -32.50 -46.47
N ALA A 149 -8.26 -31.87 -46.69
CA ALA A 149 -7.07 -32.48 -47.29
C ALA A 149 -6.24 -33.32 -46.30
N ARG A 150 -6.38 -33.05 -44.98
CA ARG A 150 -5.92 -33.96 -43.94
C ARG A 150 -7.02 -34.96 -43.63
N THR A 151 -7.14 -35.97 -44.48
CA THR A 151 -7.51 -37.31 -44.01
C THR A 151 -6.22 -38.06 -43.64
N PRO A 152 -5.67 -37.90 -42.42
CA PRO A 152 -5.00 -39.03 -41.82
C PRO A 152 -6.10 -40.05 -41.50
N ARG A 153 -5.87 -41.32 -41.84
CA ARG A 153 -6.56 -42.43 -41.17
C ARG A 153 -6.54 -42.14 -39.67
N LEU A 154 -7.71 -41.85 -39.11
CA LEU A 154 -7.91 -41.79 -37.67
C LEU A 154 -7.44 -43.12 -37.08
N PRO A 155 -6.55 -43.14 -36.07
CA PRO A 155 -6.53 -44.25 -35.14
C PRO A 155 -7.86 -44.23 -34.40
N ASP A 156 -8.51 -45.39 -34.42
CA ASP A 156 -9.82 -45.64 -33.84
C ASP A 156 -9.81 -45.36 -32.33
N ILE A 157 -10.39 -44.23 -31.92
CA ILE A 157 -10.51 -43.82 -30.50
C ILE A 157 -11.36 -44.84 -29.71
N GLY A 158 -12.18 -45.66 -30.40
CA GLY A 158 -12.92 -46.77 -29.80
C GLY A 158 -12.00 -47.90 -29.29
N GLN A 159 -10.80 -48.04 -29.85
CA GLN A 159 -9.84 -49.07 -29.46
C GLN A 159 -9.07 -48.68 -28.18
N TRP A 160 -8.83 -47.38 -27.96
CA TRP A 160 -8.13 -46.88 -26.76
C TRP A 160 -8.99 -46.98 -25.48
N LEU A 161 -10.30 -46.70 -25.58
CA LEU A 161 -11.24 -46.85 -24.45
C LEU A 161 -11.46 -48.32 -24.04
N SER A 162 -11.41 -49.24 -25.01
CA SER A 162 -11.55 -50.67 -24.75
C SER A 162 -10.26 -51.29 -24.17
N ASP A 163 -9.09 -50.73 -24.47
CA ASP A 163 -7.82 -51.11 -23.84
C ASP A 163 -7.69 -50.55 -22.41
N PHE A 164 -8.22 -49.37 -22.11
CA PHE A 164 -8.31 -48.85 -20.73
C PHE A 164 -9.22 -49.71 -19.83
N GLY A 165 -10.35 -50.17 -20.36
CA GLY A 165 -11.25 -51.07 -19.64
C GLY A 165 -10.64 -52.45 -19.36
N ARG A 166 -9.81 -52.98 -20.28
CA ARG A 166 -9.04 -54.22 -20.06
C ARG A 166 -7.85 -54.04 -19.12
N TRP A 167 -7.28 -52.84 -19.03
CA TRP A 167 -6.22 -52.51 -18.08
C TRP A 167 -6.73 -52.45 -16.64
N PHE A 168 -7.93 -51.90 -16.43
CA PHE A 168 -8.58 -51.84 -15.11
C PHE A 168 -9.07 -53.19 -14.56
N SER A 169 -9.17 -54.22 -15.40
CA SER A 169 -9.74 -55.52 -15.02
C SER A 169 -8.72 -56.67 -14.95
N ARG A 170 -7.41 -56.35 -14.88
CA ARG A 170 -6.36 -57.34 -14.55
C ARG A 170 -6.10 -57.41 -13.04
N PRO A 171 -5.94 -58.62 -12.46
CA PRO A 171 -5.86 -58.80 -11.02
C PRO A 171 -4.50 -58.39 -10.44
N LEU A 172 -4.59 -57.45 -9.47
CA LEU A 172 -3.94 -57.45 -8.16
C LEU A 172 -2.54 -56.87 -7.88
N THR A 173 -1.81 -56.17 -8.76
CA THR A 173 -0.59 -55.46 -8.29
C THR A 173 -0.34 -54.04 -8.82
N ALA A 174 -0.93 -53.63 -9.95
CA ALA A 174 -0.69 -52.30 -10.53
C ALA A 174 -1.85 -51.29 -10.38
N GLY A 175 -3.06 -51.74 -10.05
CA GLY A 175 -4.22 -50.85 -9.87
C GLY A 175 -4.27 -50.14 -8.52
N ALA A 176 -3.69 -50.75 -7.48
CA ALA A 176 -3.70 -50.19 -6.13
C ALA A 176 -2.86 -48.91 -6.02
N THR A 177 -1.73 -48.82 -6.73
CA THR A 177 -0.84 -47.65 -6.70
C THR A 177 -1.45 -46.44 -7.41
N GLY A 178 -2.14 -46.66 -8.55
CA GLY A 178 -2.83 -45.58 -9.27
C GLY A 178 -3.99 -45.00 -8.46
N PHE A 179 -4.80 -45.85 -7.84
CA PHE A 179 -5.89 -45.39 -6.98
C PHE A 179 -5.37 -44.72 -5.69
N PHE A 180 -4.30 -45.25 -5.07
CA PHE A 180 -3.67 -44.59 -3.91
C PHE A 180 -3.06 -43.24 -4.25
N MET A 181 -2.39 -43.10 -5.41
CA MET A 181 -1.84 -41.81 -5.83
C MET A 181 -2.94 -40.78 -6.09
N PHE A 182 -4.01 -41.19 -6.77
CA PHE A 182 -5.13 -40.28 -7.04
C PHE A 182 -5.87 -39.90 -5.75
N ALA A 183 -6.07 -40.86 -4.83
CA ALA A 183 -6.62 -40.60 -3.50
C ALA A 183 -5.68 -39.78 -2.61
N LEU A 184 -4.37 -39.91 -2.74
CA LEU A 184 -3.38 -39.06 -2.05
C LEU A 184 -3.41 -37.63 -2.60
N ILE A 185 -3.54 -37.44 -3.91
CA ILE A 185 -3.62 -36.10 -4.51
C ILE A 185 -4.94 -35.42 -4.10
N LEU A 186 -6.06 -36.14 -4.15
CA LEU A 186 -7.36 -35.64 -3.67
C LEU A 186 -7.37 -35.42 -2.16
N GLY A 187 -6.73 -36.31 -1.40
CA GLY A 187 -6.54 -36.16 0.04
C GLY A 187 -5.66 -34.94 0.35
N PHE A 188 -4.59 -34.72 -0.41
CA PHE A 188 -3.72 -33.55 -0.27
C PHE A 188 -4.53 -32.27 -0.58
N LEU A 189 -5.29 -32.22 -1.67
CA LEU A 189 -6.13 -31.06 -1.99
C LEU A 189 -7.30 -30.82 -1.03
N TYR A 190 -7.77 -31.85 -0.32
CA TYR A 190 -8.87 -31.76 0.63
C TYR A 190 -8.42 -31.53 2.07
N LEU A 191 -7.23 -32.00 2.46
CA LEU A 191 -6.61 -31.81 3.77
C LEU A 191 -5.61 -30.64 3.81
N TYR A 192 -5.16 -30.12 2.66
CA TYR A 192 -4.57 -28.78 2.53
C TYR A 192 -5.65 -27.81 2.02
N PRO A 193 -6.51 -27.25 2.90
CA PRO A 193 -6.95 -25.89 2.65
C PRO A 193 -5.68 -25.03 2.62
N SER A 194 -5.58 -24.11 1.66
CA SER A 194 -4.57 -23.04 1.61
C SER A 194 -4.19 -22.60 3.03
N THR A 195 -3.04 -23.07 3.50
CA THR A 195 -2.54 -22.76 4.84
C THR A 195 -2.20 -21.28 4.90
N PRO A 196 -2.44 -20.60 6.04
CA PRO A 196 -2.11 -19.20 6.23
C PRO A 196 -0.59 -19.07 6.47
N GLU A 197 0.22 -19.40 5.47
CA GLU A 197 1.68 -19.29 5.54
C GLU A 197 2.15 -17.82 5.50
N TYR A 198 1.21 -16.87 5.40
CA TYR A 198 1.48 -15.44 5.54
C TYR A 198 1.63 -15.01 7.01
N ASP A 199 1.04 -15.72 7.98
CA ASP A 199 1.04 -15.28 9.39
C ASP A 199 2.40 -15.54 10.07
N GLU A 200 3.05 -16.69 9.80
CA GLU A 200 4.38 -16.99 10.37
C GLU A 200 5.48 -16.12 9.76
N THR A 201 5.36 -15.68 8.50
CA THR A 201 6.32 -14.72 7.91
C THR A 201 6.19 -13.33 8.52
N LEU A 202 4.96 -12.92 8.89
CA LEU A 202 4.71 -11.66 9.57
C LEU A 202 5.17 -11.71 11.02
N ASP A 203 4.92 -12.81 11.75
CA ASP A 203 5.43 -12.99 13.11
C ASP A 203 6.96 -13.13 13.16
N PHE A 204 7.59 -13.72 12.14
CA PHE A 204 9.07 -13.74 12.03
C PHE A 204 9.63 -12.36 11.70
N TYR A 205 8.96 -11.60 10.83
CA TYR A 205 9.32 -10.22 10.50
C TYR A 205 9.15 -9.28 11.70
N PHE A 206 8.04 -9.38 12.43
CA PHE A 206 7.80 -8.64 13.67
C PHE A 206 8.70 -9.13 14.82
N GLY A 207 9.03 -10.42 14.87
CA GLY A 207 9.99 -10.98 15.84
C GLY A 207 11.39 -10.37 15.68
N LEU A 208 11.87 -10.26 14.44
CA LEU A 208 13.15 -9.58 14.14
C LEU A 208 13.13 -8.09 14.50
N HIS A 209 12.03 -7.39 14.24
CA HIS A 209 11.91 -5.97 14.57
C HIS A 209 11.67 -5.68 16.06
N THR A 210 11.15 -6.63 16.83
CA THR A 210 10.96 -6.48 18.28
C THR A 210 12.20 -6.83 19.09
N GLU A 211 13.09 -7.68 18.57
CA GLU A 211 14.40 -7.94 19.18
C GLU A 211 15.31 -6.69 19.09
N GLN A 212 15.18 -5.88 18.02
CA GLN A 212 15.85 -4.58 17.89
C GLN A 212 15.33 -3.48 18.84
N LEU A 213 14.15 -3.64 19.44
CA LEU A 213 13.61 -2.71 20.45
C LEU A 213 13.96 -3.12 21.88
N ALA A 214 14.52 -4.33 22.09
CA ALA A 214 15.00 -4.77 23.39
C ALA A 214 16.29 -4.03 23.80
N ASP A 215 17.10 -3.61 22.82
CA ASP A 215 18.36 -2.86 23.01
C ASP A 215 18.17 -1.33 22.94
N ASN A 216 16.99 -0.84 23.33
CA ASN A 216 16.77 0.60 23.48
C ASN A 216 17.48 1.11 24.76
N PRO A 217 18.47 2.02 24.66
CA PRO A 217 19.20 2.56 25.81
C PRO A 217 18.33 3.40 26.76
N LEU A 218 17.06 3.67 26.45
CA LEU A 218 16.14 4.43 27.30
C LEU A 218 15.54 3.61 28.47
N LYS A 219 15.77 2.30 28.55
CA LYS A 219 15.19 1.44 29.61
C LYS A 219 16.08 1.24 30.85
N SER A 220 17.33 1.73 30.87
CA SER A 220 18.29 1.41 31.96
C SER A 220 18.45 2.47 33.07
N ASN A 221 17.74 3.61 33.04
CA ASN A 221 17.90 4.63 34.08
C ASN A 221 17.13 4.37 35.40
N VAL A 222 16.69 3.14 35.64
CA VAL A 222 16.22 2.70 36.97
C VAL A 222 17.28 1.80 37.61
N GLY A 223 18.28 2.46 38.23
CA GLY A 223 19.08 1.91 39.32
C GLY A 223 20.35 1.15 38.91
N GLY A 224 21.51 1.78 39.12
CA GLY A 224 22.79 1.07 39.13
C GLY A 224 23.98 2.02 39.05
N ALA A 225 24.89 1.93 40.01
CA ALA A 225 26.01 2.84 40.16
C ALA A 225 27.25 2.45 39.34
N LEU A 226 28.10 3.46 39.10
CA LEU A 226 29.57 3.47 38.89
C LEU A 226 30.15 3.31 37.47
N SER A 227 31.04 4.27 37.20
CA SER A 227 32.39 4.11 36.61
C SER A 227 32.57 3.78 35.12
N GLN A 228 33.32 4.70 34.49
CA GLN A 228 34.47 4.47 33.58
C GLN A 228 34.24 3.98 32.13
N THR A 229 34.62 4.90 31.23
CA THR A 229 35.47 4.73 30.02
C THR A 229 35.08 3.75 28.91
N SER A 230 34.88 4.32 27.71
CA SER A 230 35.48 3.99 26.38
C SER A 230 34.40 4.31 25.33
N THR A 231 34.46 5.43 24.61
CA THR A 231 35.23 5.65 23.38
C THR A 231 35.08 4.50 22.38
N GLU A 232 33.93 4.46 21.69
CA GLU A 232 33.87 4.01 20.29
C GLU A 232 32.90 4.93 19.54
N GLU A 233 33.46 5.72 18.63
CA GLU A 233 32.74 6.52 17.64
C GLU A 233 32.15 5.56 16.61
N SER A 234 30.86 5.25 16.74
CA SER A 234 30.06 4.73 15.62
C SER A 234 29.28 5.90 15.02
N GLN A 235 29.80 6.35 13.89
CA GLN A 235 29.26 7.37 13.03
C GLN A 235 27.90 6.91 12.48
N PHE A 236 26.83 7.22 13.21
CA PHE A 236 25.45 7.03 12.76
C PHE A 236 25.04 8.27 11.96
N THR A 237 25.28 8.24 10.65
CA THR A 237 24.63 9.16 9.72
C THR A 237 23.21 8.67 9.46
N GLU A 238 22.32 8.92 10.42
CA GLU A 238 20.87 8.89 10.19
C GLU A 238 20.52 10.16 9.43
N THR A 239 20.36 10.03 8.12
CA THR A 239 19.87 11.12 7.28
C THR A 239 18.40 11.34 7.62
N VAL A 240 18.12 12.40 8.39
CA VAL A 240 16.79 12.98 8.70
C VAL A 240 16.10 13.54 7.44
N ASP A 241 16.63 13.23 6.25
CA ASP A 241 16.21 13.73 4.93
C ASP A 241 15.64 12.57 4.08
N ASP A 242 14.77 11.73 4.64
CA ASP A 242 14.08 10.71 3.87
C ASP A 242 12.66 11.20 3.48
N PRO A 243 12.46 11.72 2.26
CA PRO A 243 11.17 12.23 1.81
C PRO A 243 10.12 11.12 1.64
N GLU A 244 10.53 9.86 1.47
CA GLU A 244 9.59 8.73 1.30
C GLU A 244 8.79 8.48 2.58
N LEU A 245 9.43 8.61 3.74
CA LEU A 245 8.79 8.39 5.05
C LEU A 245 7.77 9.49 5.38
N PHE A 246 8.00 10.72 4.89
CA PHE A 246 7.03 11.82 5.01
C PHE A 246 5.88 11.73 4.01
N LEU A 247 6.12 11.18 2.82
CA LEU A 247 5.08 10.86 1.84
C LEU A 247 4.11 9.84 2.41
N ASP A 248 4.60 8.74 2.99
CA ASP A 248 3.75 7.73 3.61
C ASP A 248 2.87 8.32 4.73
N LEU A 249 3.45 9.17 5.59
CA LEU A 249 2.72 9.86 6.66
C LEU A 249 1.69 10.88 6.15
N TYR A 250 2.00 11.61 5.08
CA TYR A 250 1.05 12.52 4.45
C TYR A 250 -0.08 11.72 3.76
N LEU A 251 0.26 10.64 3.06
CA LEU A 251 -0.69 9.77 2.36
C LEU A 251 -1.61 9.01 3.32
N GLU A 252 -1.15 8.69 4.52
CA GLU A 252 -1.94 8.05 5.58
C GLU A 252 -2.96 9.03 6.21
N ASN A 253 -2.59 10.30 6.39
CA ASN A 253 -3.42 11.30 7.08
C ASN A 253 -4.48 12.00 6.21
N VAL A 254 -4.46 11.80 4.88
CA VAL A 254 -5.52 12.26 3.94
C VAL A 254 -6.63 11.19 3.76
N GLY A 255 -6.51 10.04 4.43
CA GLY A 255 -7.46 8.92 4.37
C GLY A 255 -8.61 8.94 5.39
N ASP A 256 -8.60 9.87 6.36
CA ASP A 256 -9.64 10.07 7.39
C ASP A 256 -10.44 11.36 7.18
#